data_AF-A0A533URL8-F1
#
_entry.id   AF-A0A533URL8-F1
#
_cell.length_a   1.000
_cell.length_b   1.000
_cell.length_c   1.000
_cell.angle_alpha   90.00
_cell.angle_beta   90.00
_cell.angle_gamma   90.00
#
_symmetry.space_group_name_H-M   'P 1'
#
loop_
_entity.id
_entity.type
_entity.pdbx_description
1 polymer ?
#
loop_
_entity_poly.entity_id
_entity_poly.type
_entity_poly.pdbx_seq_one_letter_code
_entity_poly.pdbx_strand_id
1 'polypeptide(L)'
;MVKGQDLAVSLEEFGLSRYEAQAYVTLITKGTISAAELAYYSNLPRTKVYPTLLKLEKKKIAIISKTKPIMCTAISPEDAFDEIVQEQINKVNGMNILVTKLKQVSEDSKKARGSEEKRYFHLTPNYVFKQLETMIDGSKTSIHAIVDSWGLNLLSQCKESLINAIRKNIDIKIVIPPNLIGSETFRAIPDGIKIKCADISQNSIMFDDSEILMINSNNGKGAIFLSTEVLGTNQAKTFEQTWKNAMKVNNLLDMTKIDAQETLKIIQAINENGLGFVLNSVLHSRNKEIDMLEFLEKNGVDLEAKTIDEIIALVDSTLQITCSGQARYEPQGNHIIIESKLNSGHSLPWAMLLEGYLHKKGFKTKMLYSNHHNGEKIHIKVDSKLDND
;
A
#
# COMPACT_ATOMS: atom_id res chain seq x y z
N MET A 1 8.83 56.63 -21.09
CA MET A 1 7.47 57.11 -21.42
C MET A 1 6.61 55.88 -21.69
N VAL A 2 5.63 55.59 -20.83
CA VAL A 2 4.63 54.54 -21.10
C VAL A 2 3.82 55.00 -22.32
N LYS A 3 3.78 54.21 -23.39
CA LYS A 3 2.99 54.57 -24.59
C LYS A 3 1.51 54.48 -24.22
N GLY A 4 0.71 55.50 -24.51
CA GLY A 4 -0.72 55.52 -24.17
C GLY A 4 -1.55 54.34 -24.73
N GLN A 5 -1.02 53.61 -25.73
CA GLN A 5 -1.61 52.37 -26.22
C GLN A 5 -1.50 51.20 -25.24
N ASP A 6 -0.42 51.11 -24.45
CA ASP A 6 -0.23 50.03 -23.46
C ASP A 6 -1.22 50.21 -22.29
N LEU A 7 -1.50 51.45 -21.90
CA LEU A 7 -2.47 51.79 -20.85
C LEU A 7 -3.92 51.48 -21.25
N ALA A 8 -4.26 51.63 -22.54
CA ALA A 8 -5.62 51.38 -23.02
C ALA A 8 -6.00 49.89 -22.96
N VAL A 9 -5.04 48.97 -23.08
CA VAL A 9 -5.27 47.52 -22.95
C VAL A 9 -5.51 47.13 -21.50
N SER A 10 -4.76 47.72 -20.55
CA SER A 10 -4.91 47.44 -19.12
C SER A 10 -6.23 47.96 -18.53
N LEU A 11 -6.82 49.01 -19.10
CA LEU A 11 -8.08 49.56 -18.62
C LEU A 11 -9.31 48.68 -18.94
N GLU A 12 -9.18 47.66 -19.78
CA GLU A 12 -10.23 46.67 -20.00
C GLU A 12 -10.46 45.81 -18.74
N GLU A 13 -9.41 45.59 -17.92
CA GLU A 13 -9.50 44.89 -16.63
C GLU A 13 -10.33 45.66 -15.61
N PHE A 14 -10.43 46.99 -15.76
CA PHE A 14 -11.30 47.86 -14.98
C PHE A 14 -12.73 47.93 -15.54
N GLY A 15 -13.06 47.06 -16.50
CA GLY A 15 -14.39 46.95 -17.09
C GLY A 15 -14.71 48.00 -18.15
N LEU A 16 -13.72 48.69 -18.71
CA LEU A 16 -13.89 49.59 -19.86
C LEU A 16 -13.86 48.82 -21.17
N SER A 17 -14.67 49.24 -22.15
CA SER A 17 -14.47 48.76 -23.52
C SER A 17 -13.24 49.40 -24.16
N ARG A 18 -12.68 48.78 -25.20
CA ARG A 18 -11.53 49.31 -25.94
C ARG A 18 -11.70 50.78 -26.35
N TYR A 19 -12.90 51.18 -26.79
CA TYR A 19 -13.19 52.56 -27.16
C TYR A 19 -13.27 53.50 -25.95
N GLU A 20 -13.81 53.02 -24.83
CA GLU A 20 -13.85 53.76 -23.56
C GLU A 20 -12.43 54.01 -23.02
N ALA A 21 -11.59 52.98 -23.02
CA ALA A 21 -10.21 53.08 -22.58
C ALA A 21 -9.40 54.07 -23.43
N GLN A 22 -9.53 53.99 -24.76
CA GLN A 22 -8.85 54.93 -25.68
C GLN A 22 -9.32 56.38 -25.49
N ALA A 23 -10.62 56.60 -25.33
CA ALA A 23 -11.18 57.91 -25.07
C ALA A 23 -10.66 58.47 -23.73
N TYR A 24 -10.70 57.67 -22.66
CA TYR A 24 -10.25 58.09 -21.33
C TYR A 24 -8.76 58.43 -21.30
N VAL A 25 -7.88 57.58 -21.87
CA VAL A 25 -6.44 57.87 -21.99
C VAL A 25 -6.19 59.16 -22.79
N THR A 26 -6.96 59.39 -23.84
CA THR A 26 -6.84 60.62 -24.65
C THR A 26 -7.22 61.86 -23.84
N LEU A 27 -8.29 61.79 -23.04
CA LEU A 27 -8.72 62.87 -22.17
C LEU A 27 -7.72 63.14 -21.03
N ILE A 28 -7.12 62.11 -20.46
CA ILE A 28 -6.05 62.27 -19.45
C ILE A 28 -4.81 62.94 -20.05
N THR A 29 -4.42 62.56 -21.27
CA THR A 29 -3.20 63.06 -21.91
C THR A 29 -3.35 64.44 -22.53
N LYS A 30 -4.56 64.80 -23.00
CA LYS A 30 -4.83 66.09 -23.67
C LYS A 30 -5.57 67.10 -22.80
N GLY A 31 -6.08 66.69 -21.64
CA GLY A 31 -6.92 67.52 -20.79
C GLY A 31 -8.30 67.75 -21.41
N THR A 32 -8.90 68.90 -21.10
CA THR A 32 -10.24 69.26 -21.59
C THR A 32 -10.21 69.56 -23.09
N ILE A 33 -10.90 68.74 -23.88
CA ILE A 33 -10.97 68.87 -25.35
C ILE A 33 -12.40 68.71 -25.85
N SER A 34 -12.68 69.21 -27.05
CA SER A 34 -14.00 69.05 -27.67
C SER A 34 -14.23 67.61 -28.14
N ALA A 35 -15.49 67.20 -28.30
CA ALA A 35 -15.82 65.87 -28.84
C ALA A 35 -15.22 65.64 -30.25
N ALA A 36 -15.07 66.70 -31.06
CA ALA A 36 -14.44 66.61 -32.38
C ALA A 36 -12.93 66.34 -32.29
N GLU A 37 -12.25 67.02 -31.35
CA GLU A 37 -10.83 66.79 -31.07
C GLU A 37 -10.59 65.42 -30.44
N LEU A 38 -11.49 64.97 -29.55
CA LEU A 38 -11.43 63.62 -28.99
C LEU A 38 -11.48 62.58 -30.10
N ALA A 39 -12.39 62.71 -31.07
CA ALA A 39 -12.46 61.80 -32.23
C ALA A 39 -11.11 61.70 -32.96
N TYR A 40 -10.46 62.85 -33.16
CA TYR A 40 -9.19 62.95 -33.87
C TYR A 40 -8.03 62.33 -33.09
N TYR A 41 -7.88 62.70 -31.81
CA TYR A 41 -6.74 62.25 -31.00
C TYR A 41 -6.88 60.81 -30.50
N SER A 42 -8.11 60.33 -30.26
CA SER A 42 -8.36 58.95 -29.80
C SER A 42 -8.49 57.95 -30.97
N ASN A 43 -8.45 58.42 -32.21
CA ASN A 43 -8.68 57.63 -33.42
C ASN A 43 -10.03 56.86 -33.40
N LEU A 44 -11.02 57.41 -32.70
CA LEU A 44 -12.37 56.86 -32.64
C LEU A 44 -13.21 57.36 -33.82
N PRO A 45 -14.04 56.49 -34.44
CA PRO A 45 -15.00 56.94 -35.43
C PRO A 45 -15.90 58.04 -34.84
N ARG A 46 -16.11 59.14 -35.58
CA ARG A 46 -16.92 60.29 -35.11
C ARG A 46 -18.31 59.88 -34.59
N THR A 47 -18.92 58.86 -35.19
CA THR A 47 -20.22 58.31 -34.78
C THR A 47 -20.21 57.58 -33.44
N LYS A 48 -19.04 57.16 -32.93
CA LYS A 48 -18.87 56.42 -31.68
C LYS A 48 -18.40 57.27 -30.51
N VAL A 49 -17.97 58.51 -30.75
CA VAL A 49 -17.43 59.38 -29.69
C VAL A 49 -18.48 59.75 -28.65
N TYR A 50 -19.64 60.25 -29.07
CA TYR A 50 -20.69 60.66 -28.13
C TYR A 50 -21.27 59.49 -27.32
N PRO A 51 -21.60 58.32 -27.91
CA PRO A 51 -21.99 57.14 -27.12
C PRO A 51 -20.91 56.68 -26.14
N THR A 52 -19.64 56.79 -26.50
CA THR A 52 -18.51 56.41 -25.61
C THR A 52 -18.41 57.37 -24.45
N LEU A 53 -18.49 58.68 -24.70
CA LEU A 53 -18.50 59.71 -23.67
C LEU A 53 -19.64 59.53 -22.68
N LEU A 54 -20.87 59.27 -23.14
CA LEU A 54 -22.01 59.00 -22.25
C LEU A 54 -21.78 57.78 -21.35
N LYS A 55 -21.08 56.75 -21.84
CA LYS A 55 -20.72 55.59 -21.02
C LYS A 55 -19.64 55.93 -20.00
N LEU A 56 -18.65 56.74 -20.37
CA LEU A 56 -17.63 57.24 -19.44
C LEU A 56 -18.25 58.13 -18.36
N GLU A 57 -19.19 59.00 -18.72
CA GLU A 57 -19.95 59.83 -17.77
C GLU A 57 -20.83 58.99 -16.85
N LYS A 58 -21.53 57.97 -17.39
CA LYS A 58 -22.33 57.03 -16.58
C LYS A 58 -21.49 56.24 -15.58
N LYS A 59 -20.25 55.90 -15.96
CA LYS A 59 -19.25 55.27 -15.07
C LYS A 59 -18.57 56.28 -14.13
N LYS A 60 -18.94 57.57 -14.18
CA LYS A 60 -18.36 58.68 -13.41
C LYS A 60 -16.84 58.82 -13.58
N ILE A 61 -16.32 58.54 -14.78
CA ILE A 61 -14.89 58.68 -15.08
C ILE A 61 -14.60 59.80 -16.10
N ALA A 62 -15.64 60.46 -16.62
CA ALA A 62 -15.51 61.67 -17.43
C ALA A 62 -16.67 62.63 -17.18
N ILE A 63 -16.44 63.91 -17.44
CA ILE A 63 -17.43 64.99 -17.34
C ILE A 63 -17.63 65.60 -18.73
N ILE A 64 -18.88 65.76 -19.13
CA ILE A 64 -19.27 66.36 -20.42
C ILE A 64 -19.98 67.70 -20.16
N SER A 65 -19.56 68.75 -20.86
CA SER A 65 -20.24 70.05 -20.77
C SER A 65 -21.58 70.04 -21.51
N LYS A 66 -22.55 70.80 -21.00
CA LYS A 66 -23.88 70.97 -21.61
C LYS A 66 -23.94 72.14 -22.61
N THR A 67 -22.84 72.86 -22.79
CA THR A 67 -22.73 74.03 -23.67
C THR A 67 -22.12 73.66 -25.02
N LYS A 68 -22.35 74.49 -26.05
CA LYS A 68 -21.69 74.32 -27.36
C LYS A 68 -20.44 75.22 -27.42
N PRO A 69 -19.28 74.70 -27.84
CA PRO A 69 -19.01 73.31 -28.21
C PRO A 69 -18.98 72.37 -26.99
N ILE A 70 -19.34 71.09 -27.19
CA ILE A 70 -19.33 70.06 -26.14
C ILE A 70 -17.88 69.75 -25.78
N MET A 71 -17.51 70.07 -24.54
CA MET A 71 -16.19 69.85 -23.96
C MET A 71 -16.22 68.63 -23.05
N CYS A 72 -15.15 67.86 -23.09
CA CYS A 72 -15.02 66.59 -22.37
C CYS A 72 -13.74 66.64 -21.54
N THR A 73 -13.83 66.23 -20.28
CA THR A 73 -12.70 66.17 -19.35
C THR A 73 -12.71 64.82 -18.65
N ALA A 74 -11.54 64.17 -18.53
CA ALA A 74 -11.42 62.98 -17.71
C ALA A 74 -11.40 63.35 -16.23
N ILE A 75 -12.00 62.51 -15.39
CA ILE A 75 -11.78 62.53 -13.95
C ILE A 75 -10.42 61.88 -13.68
N SER A 76 -9.70 62.37 -12.66
CA SER A 76 -8.38 61.87 -12.27
C SER A 76 -8.41 60.34 -12.09
N PRO A 77 -7.35 59.59 -12.43
CA PRO A 77 -7.34 58.14 -12.24
C PRO A 77 -7.58 57.72 -10.79
N GLU A 78 -7.08 58.52 -9.84
CA GLU A 78 -7.28 58.31 -8.40
C GLU A 78 -8.79 58.31 -8.08
N ASP A 79 -9.52 59.36 -8.48
CA ASP A 79 -10.95 59.46 -8.17
C ASP A 79 -11.82 58.55 -9.04
N ALA A 80 -11.39 58.29 -10.28
CA ALA A 80 -12.16 57.55 -11.29
C ALA A 80 -12.20 56.03 -11.03
N PHE A 81 -11.11 55.44 -10.54
CA PHE A 81 -11.01 53.99 -10.39
C PHE A 81 -11.12 53.50 -8.95
N ASP A 82 -11.01 54.37 -7.95
CA ASP A 82 -11.18 53.98 -6.53
C ASP A 82 -12.55 53.34 -6.27
N GLU A 83 -13.65 53.91 -6.77
CA GLU A 83 -15.00 53.35 -6.63
C GLU A 83 -15.11 51.97 -7.32
N ILE A 84 -14.50 51.83 -8.50
CA ILE A 84 -14.51 50.59 -9.29
C ILE A 84 -13.71 49.48 -8.59
N VAL A 85 -12.52 49.80 -8.07
CA VAL A 85 -11.67 48.86 -7.34
C VAL A 85 -12.36 48.40 -6.06
N GLN A 86 -12.95 49.32 -5.29
CA GLN A 86 -13.69 48.99 -4.07
C GLN A 86 -14.91 48.10 -4.36
N GLU A 87 -15.64 48.33 -5.46
CA GLU A 87 -16.76 47.48 -5.85
C GLU A 87 -16.31 46.04 -6.16
N GLN A 88 -15.18 45.87 -6.84
CA GLN A 88 -14.61 44.55 -7.13
C GLN A 88 -14.14 43.84 -5.85
N ILE A 89 -13.46 44.56 -4.95
CA ILE A 89 -13.06 44.03 -3.64
C ILE A 89 -14.28 43.52 -2.86
N ASN A 90 -15.37 44.31 -2.83
CA ASN A 90 -16.61 43.93 -2.16
C ASN A 90 -17.27 42.69 -2.78
N LYS A 91 -17.24 42.55 -4.11
CA LYS A 91 -17.74 41.34 -4.80
C LYS A 91 -16.92 40.11 -4.41
N VAL A 92 -15.59 40.21 -4.43
CA VAL A 92 -14.69 39.11 -4.02
C VAL A 92 -14.93 38.72 -2.56
N ASN A 93 -15.05 39.71 -1.67
CA ASN A 93 -15.36 39.46 -0.26
C ASN A 93 -16.72 38.76 -0.08
N GLY A 94 -17.75 39.20 -0.80
CA GLY A 94 -19.06 38.55 -0.82
C GLY A 94 -19.00 37.09 -1.28
N MET A 95 -18.25 36.81 -2.35
CA MET A 95 -18.02 35.44 -2.83
C MET A 95 -17.32 34.57 -1.79
N ASN A 96 -16.27 35.08 -1.13
CA ASN A 96 -15.56 34.37 -0.08
C ASN A 96 -16.46 34.06 1.13
N ILE A 97 -17.31 35.00 1.52
CA ILE A 97 -18.31 34.78 2.58
C ILE A 97 -19.29 33.68 2.19
N LEU A 98 -19.80 33.70 0.95
CA LEU A 98 -20.72 32.67 0.45
C LEU A 98 -20.06 31.28 0.45
N VAL A 99 -18.82 31.17 -0.04
CA VAL A 99 -18.05 29.91 -0.01
C VAL A 99 -17.89 29.40 1.43
N THR A 100 -17.59 30.30 2.36
CA THR A 100 -17.43 29.95 3.78
C THR A 100 -18.75 29.46 4.39
N LYS A 101 -19.86 30.15 4.12
CA LYS A 101 -21.20 29.71 4.56
C LYS A 101 -21.58 28.36 3.96
N LEU A 102 -21.28 28.11 2.68
CA LEU A 102 -21.55 26.82 2.03
C LEU A 102 -20.73 25.69 2.66
N LYS A 103 -19.46 25.94 3.04
CA LYS A 103 -18.66 24.97 3.80
C LYS A 103 -19.32 24.64 5.14
N GLN A 104 -19.75 25.64 5.88
CA GLN A 104 -20.40 25.45 7.18
C GLN A 104 -21.72 24.67 7.05
N VAL A 105 -22.59 25.03 6.08
CA VAL A 105 -23.83 24.29 5.82
C VAL A 105 -23.56 22.84 5.41
N SER A 106 -22.50 22.59 4.63
CA SER A 106 -22.07 21.24 4.28
C SER A 106 -21.65 20.45 5.53
N GLU A 107 -20.84 21.03 6.41
CA GLU A 107 -20.39 20.40 7.65
C GLU A 107 -21.56 20.13 8.61
N ASP A 108 -22.47 21.08 8.80
CA ASP A 108 -23.64 20.91 9.65
C ASP A 108 -24.60 19.84 9.11
N SER A 109 -24.76 19.77 7.78
CA SER A 109 -25.54 18.70 7.13
C SER A 109 -24.90 17.31 7.30
N LYS A 110 -23.56 17.23 7.34
CA LYS A 110 -22.83 15.97 7.60
C LYS A 110 -23.01 15.53 9.05
N LYS A 111 -22.84 16.45 10.01
CA LYS A 111 -23.07 16.20 11.43
C LYS A 111 -24.50 15.71 11.71
N ALA A 112 -25.51 16.30 11.09
CA ALA A 112 -26.90 15.90 11.25
C ALA A 112 -27.21 14.48 10.75
N ARG A 113 -26.43 13.95 9.80
CA ARG A 113 -26.57 12.57 9.28
C ARG A 113 -25.80 11.52 10.09
N GLY A 114 -25.03 11.93 11.10
CA GLY A 114 -24.14 11.03 11.83
C GLY A 114 -23.06 10.38 10.95
N SER A 115 -22.74 10.97 9.80
CA SER A 115 -21.77 10.43 8.84
C SER A 115 -20.60 11.38 8.63
N GLU A 116 -19.40 10.82 8.62
CA GLU A 116 -18.14 11.52 8.32
C GLU A 116 -17.65 11.10 6.93
N GLU A 117 -17.42 12.07 6.04
CA GLU A 117 -16.82 11.81 4.73
C GLU A 117 -15.30 11.96 4.86
N LYS A 118 -14.57 10.86 4.73
CA LYS A 118 -13.11 10.86 4.64
C LYS A 118 -12.65 10.59 3.22
N ARG A 119 -11.64 11.33 2.78
CA ARG A 119 -11.04 11.20 1.45
C ARG A 119 -9.71 10.48 1.58
N TYR A 120 -9.50 9.47 0.76
CA TYR A 120 -8.23 8.77 0.63
C TYR A 120 -7.54 9.14 -0.67
N PHE A 121 -6.22 8.99 -0.71
CA PHE A 121 -5.45 9.20 -1.92
C PHE A 121 -5.42 7.92 -2.73
N HIS A 122 -5.89 8.00 -3.97
CA HIS A 122 -5.74 6.94 -4.96
C HIS A 122 -4.46 7.17 -5.75
N LEU A 123 -3.59 6.15 -5.79
CA LEU A 123 -2.32 6.15 -6.51
C LEU A 123 -2.46 5.44 -7.85
N THR A 124 -1.89 6.02 -8.90
CA THR A 124 -1.75 5.34 -10.18
C THR A 124 -0.53 4.39 -10.12
N PRO A 125 -0.46 3.35 -10.97
CA PRO A 125 0.57 2.31 -10.84
C PRO A 125 2.00 2.84 -10.81
N ASN A 126 2.30 3.84 -11.64
CA ASN A 126 3.63 4.44 -11.74
C ASN A 126 4.06 5.20 -10.47
N TYR A 127 3.13 5.53 -9.58
CA TYR A 127 3.39 6.28 -8.35
C TYR A 127 3.42 5.38 -7.10
N VAL A 128 2.93 4.14 -7.17
CA VAL A 128 2.90 3.24 -6.00
C VAL A 128 4.31 2.96 -5.49
N PHE A 129 5.26 2.68 -6.38
CA PHE A 129 6.66 2.43 -6.01
C PHE A 129 7.28 3.64 -5.29
N LYS A 130 7.18 4.83 -5.90
CA LYS A 130 7.73 6.06 -5.32
C LYS A 130 7.12 6.38 -3.96
N GLN A 131 5.81 6.15 -3.82
CA GLN A 131 5.12 6.36 -2.55
C GLN A 131 5.56 5.34 -1.50
N LEU A 132 5.67 4.06 -1.86
CA LEU A 132 6.19 3.02 -0.97
C LEU A 132 7.58 3.37 -0.44
N GLU A 133 8.50 3.76 -1.32
CA GLU A 133 9.86 4.17 -0.95
C GLU A 133 9.82 5.36 0.03
N THR A 134 9.00 6.37 -0.25
CA THR A 134 8.81 7.54 0.64
C THR A 134 8.29 7.13 2.02
N MET A 135 7.33 6.20 2.09
CA MET A 135 6.75 5.74 3.35
C MET A 135 7.74 4.90 4.16
N ILE A 136 8.55 4.05 3.50
CA ILE A 136 9.64 3.30 4.15
C ILE A 136 10.66 4.27 4.77
N ASP A 137 11.11 5.26 4.00
CA ASP A 137 12.12 6.22 4.48
C ASP A 137 11.62 7.10 5.63
N GLY A 138 10.33 7.43 5.63
CA GLY A 138 9.65 8.23 6.64
C GLY A 138 9.28 7.47 7.92
N SER A 139 9.34 6.14 7.90
CA SER A 139 8.96 5.29 9.05
C SER A 139 9.88 5.49 10.25
N LYS A 140 9.34 5.33 11.45
CA LYS A 140 10.02 5.61 12.73
C LYS A 140 10.01 4.42 13.69
N THR A 141 8.98 3.58 13.65
CA THR A 141 8.76 2.52 14.64
C THR A 141 8.59 1.15 14.01
N SER A 142 7.74 1.02 12.98
CA SER A 142 7.35 -0.30 12.46
C SER A 142 6.96 -0.28 10.98
N ILE A 143 7.26 -1.38 10.29
CA ILE A 143 6.76 -1.65 8.93
C ILE A 143 6.23 -3.09 8.92
N HIS A 144 4.91 -3.23 8.81
CA HIS A 144 4.21 -4.50 8.89
C HIS A 144 3.47 -4.77 7.58
N ALA A 145 3.82 -5.84 6.88
CA ALA A 145 3.38 -6.08 5.52
C ALA A 145 2.75 -7.47 5.34
N ILE A 146 1.61 -7.54 4.66
CA ILE A 146 1.08 -8.76 4.03
C ILE A 146 1.14 -8.52 2.53
N VAL A 147 1.99 -9.27 1.82
CA VAL A 147 2.27 -8.99 0.41
C VAL A 147 2.24 -10.26 -0.43
N ASP A 148 1.65 -10.15 -1.61
CA ASP A 148 1.72 -11.16 -2.65
C ASP A 148 2.99 -10.99 -3.51
N SER A 149 3.04 -11.69 -4.65
CA SER A 149 4.16 -11.61 -5.59
C SER A 149 4.48 -10.17 -6.02
N TRP A 150 3.45 -9.36 -6.27
CA TRP A 150 3.62 -8.00 -6.74
C TRP A 150 4.11 -7.07 -5.62
N GLY A 151 3.51 -7.18 -4.43
CA GLY A 151 3.94 -6.41 -3.26
C GLY A 151 5.36 -6.76 -2.82
N LEU A 152 5.73 -8.04 -2.84
CA LEU A 152 7.10 -8.49 -2.55
C LEU A 152 8.09 -7.96 -3.59
N ASN A 153 7.71 -7.93 -4.87
CA ASN A 153 8.52 -7.36 -5.93
C ASN A 153 8.77 -5.86 -5.73
N LEU A 154 7.77 -5.10 -5.30
CA LEU A 154 7.98 -3.69 -4.94
C LEU A 154 8.96 -3.54 -3.77
N LEU A 155 8.77 -4.32 -2.70
CA LEU A 155 9.65 -4.27 -1.53
C LEU A 155 11.10 -4.62 -1.90
N SER A 156 11.30 -5.60 -2.78
CA SER A 156 12.64 -5.99 -3.25
C SER A 156 13.36 -4.87 -4.00
N GLN A 157 12.61 -3.98 -4.67
CA GLN A 157 13.16 -2.82 -5.36
C GLN A 157 13.53 -1.68 -4.39
N CYS A 158 12.89 -1.62 -3.20
CA CYS A 158 13.19 -0.65 -2.15
C CYS A 158 14.32 -1.13 -1.20
N LYS A 159 15.28 -1.92 -1.69
CA LYS A 159 16.32 -2.58 -0.87
C LYS A 159 17.11 -1.60 0.00
N GLU A 160 17.55 -0.49 -0.57
CA GLU A 160 18.35 0.52 0.15
C GLU A 160 17.54 1.21 1.27
N SER A 161 16.29 1.60 0.99
CA SER A 161 15.39 2.17 2.00
C SER A 161 15.10 1.18 3.13
N LEU A 162 14.89 -0.10 2.81
CA LEU A 162 14.72 -1.16 3.82
C LEU A 162 15.97 -1.35 4.67
N ILE A 163 17.17 -1.36 4.08
CA ILE A 163 18.44 -1.44 4.83
C ILE A 163 18.58 -0.23 5.76
N ASN A 164 18.22 0.97 5.30
CA ASN A 164 18.24 2.17 6.14
C ASN A 164 17.22 2.10 7.28
N ALA A 165 16.03 1.56 7.04
CA ALA A 165 15.03 1.31 8.08
C ALA A 165 15.54 0.32 9.15
N ILE A 166 16.23 -0.75 8.73
CA ILE A 166 16.88 -1.71 9.65
C ILE A 166 17.95 -1.01 10.51
N ARG A 167 18.80 -0.16 9.90
CA ARG A 167 19.82 0.62 10.63
C ARG A 167 19.22 1.57 11.66
N LYS A 168 18.00 2.09 11.40
CA LYS A 168 17.22 2.91 12.34
C LYS A 168 16.51 2.07 13.43
N ASN A 169 16.71 0.75 13.44
CA ASN A 169 16.10 -0.19 14.38
C ASN A 169 14.56 -0.24 14.30
N ILE A 170 14.01 -0.07 13.09
CA ILE A 170 12.57 -0.19 12.80
C ILE A 170 12.17 -1.68 12.82
N ASP A 171 11.05 -2.02 13.46
CA ASP A 171 10.54 -3.41 13.48
C ASP A 171 9.86 -3.74 12.15
N ILE A 172 10.56 -4.48 11.29
CA ILE A 172 10.05 -4.89 9.97
C ILE A 172 9.59 -6.35 10.01
N LYS A 173 8.32 -6.56 9.69
CA LYS A 173 7.65 -7.88 9.64
C LYS A 173 6.90 -8.05 8.33
N ILE A 174 7.14 -9.15 7.62
CA ILE A 174 6.52 -9.43 6.33
C ILE A 174 5.88 -10.83 6.36
N VAL A 175 4.62 -10.92 5.95
CA VAL A 175 3.95 -12.18 5.63
C VAL A 175 3.85 -12.32 4.12
N ILE A 176 4.29 -13.46 3.61
CA ILE A 176 4.25 -13.81 2.18
C ILE A 176 3.53 -15.15 1.95
N PRO A 177 2.96 -15.39 0.76
CA PRO A 177 2.43 -16.69 0.42
C PRO A 177 3.55 -17.74 0.25
N PRO A 178 3.30 -19.02 0.57
CA PRO A 178 4.31 -20.09 0.53
C PRO A 178 5.03 -20.23 -0.81
N ASN A 179 4.35 -19.97 -1.93
CA ASN A 179 4.89 -20.10 -3.28
C ASN A 179 6.05 -19.12 -3.60
N LEU A 180 6.21 -18.04 -2.82
CA LEU A 180 7.28 -17.06 -3.01
C LEU A 180 8.59 -17.43 -2.31
N ILE A 181 8.57 -18.40 -1.39
CA ILE A 181 9.77 -18.82 -0.65
C ILE A 181 10.80 -19.38 -1.65
N GLY A 182 12.05 -18.97 -1.48
CA GLY A 182 13.16 -19.37 -2.36
C GLY A 182 13.17 -18.70 -3.75
N SER A 183 12.23 -17.79 -4.05
CA SER A 183 12.27 -16.99 -5.28
C SER A 183 13.42 -15.97 -5.27
N GLU A 184 13.82 -15.48 -6.45
CA GLU A 184 14.82 -14.41 -6.57
C GLU A 184 14.38 -13.15 -5.82
N THR A 185 13.10 -12.77 -5.94
CA THR A 185 12.50 -11.64 -5.24
C THR A 185 12.57 -11.80 -3.72
N PHE A 186 12.32 -13.01 -3.21
CA PHE A 186 12.47 -13.33 -1.79
C PHE A 186 13.92 -13.19 -1.32
N ARG A 187 14.88 -13.71 -2.10
CA ARG A 187 16.32 -13.60 -1.79
C ARG A 187 16.86 -12.17 -1.88
N ALA A 188 16.17 -11.28 -2.61
CA ALA A 188 16.54 -9.87 -2.71
C ALA A 188 16.16 -9.06 -1.46
N ILE A 189 15.28 -9.58 -0.60
CA ILE A 189 14.88 -8.93 0.65
C ILE A 189 16.06 -8.92 1.64
N PRO A 190 16.41 -7.77 2.24
CA PRO A 190 17.53 -7.68 3.18
C PRO A 190 17.42 -8.60 4.40
N ASP A 191 18.56 -9.15 4.81
CA ASP A 191 18.71 -9.83 6.09
C ASP A 191 18.38 -8.89 7.26
N GLY A 192 17.76 -9.44 8.31
CA GLY A 192 17.28 -8.68 9.47
C GLY A 192 15.77 -8.38 9.45
N ILE A 193 15.11 -8.59 8.31
CA ILE A 193 13.64 -8.53 8.22
C ILE A 193 13.04 -9.85 8.71
N LYS A 194 12.03 -9.77 9.58
CA LYS A 194 11.31 -10.96 10.07
C LYS A 194 10.29 -11.37 9.01
N ILE A 195 10.46 -12.55 8.42
CA ILE A 195 9.53 -13.08 7.42
C ILE A 195 8.79 -14.30 7.97
N LYS A 196 7.50 -14.38 7.67
CA LYS A 196 6.67 -15.56 7.90
C LYS A 196 5.87 -15.89 6.64
N CYS A 197 5.35 -17.11 6.55
CA CYS A 197 4.45 -17.49 5.47
C CYS A 197 3.08 -17.96 5.95
N ALA A 198 2.07 -17.59 5.17
CA ALA A 198 0.68 -18.00 5.34
C ALA A 198 -0.07 -17.80 4.02
N ASP A 199 -1.22 -18.42 3.88
CA ASP A 199 -2.15 -18.06 2.82
C ASP A 199 -2.71 -16.66 3.07
N ILE A 200 -2.65 -15.82 2.04
CA ILE A 200 -3.03 -14.42 2.11
C ILE A 200 -4.02 -14.08 1.00
N SER A 201 -4.88 -13.10 1.26
CA SER A 201 -5.90 -12.62 0.32
C SER A 201 -5.81 -11.13 0.05
N GLN A 202 -4.76 -10.47 0.55
CA GLN A 202 -4.59 -9.03 0.48
C GLN A 202 -3.14 -8.63 0.25
N ASN A 203 -2.94 -7.42 -0.25
CA ASN A 203 -1.63 -6.81 -0.45
C ASN A 203 -1.65 -5.44 0.22
N SER A 204 -1.14 -5.38 1.46
CA SER A 204 -1.16 -4.18 2.30
C SER A 204 0.12 -4.05 3.11
N ILE A 205 0.56 -2.80 3.28
CA ILE A 205 1.77 -2.44 4.02
C ILE A 205 1.39 -1.33 4.99
N MET A 206 1.59 -1.57 6.27
CA MET A 206 1.31 -0.65 7.37
C MET A 206 2.61 -0.04 7.89
N PHE A 207 2.60 1.26 8.14
CA PHE A 207 3.73 2.04 8.60
C PHE A 207 3.37 2.73 9.91
N ASP A 208 4.22 2.56 10.92
CA ASP A 208 4.14 3.17 12.26
C ASP A 208 2.78 3.05 12.95
N ASP A 209 2.03 1.99 12.64
CA ASP A 209 0.64 1.80 13.05
C ASP A 209 -0.24 3.04 12.79
N SER A 210 0.12 3.87 11.80
CA SER A 210 -0.51 5.16 11.50
C SER A 210 -1.07 5.24 10.08
N GLU A 211 -0.36 4.67 9.10
CA GLU A 211 -0.73 4.73 7.68
C GLU A 211 -0.67 3.34 7.05
N ILE A 212 -1.56 3.08 6.09
CA ILE A 212 -1.64 1.82 5.36
C ILE A 212 -1.66 2.08 3.88
N LEU A 213 -0.70 1.52 3.17
CA LEU A 213 -0.69 1.42 1.72
C LEU A 213 -1.33 0.10 1.30
N MET A 214 -2.50 0.16 0.67
CA MET A 214 -3.12 -1.00 0.03
C MET A 214 -2.82 -0.99 -1.46
N ILE A 215 -2.52 -2.16 -2.01
CA ILE A 215 -2.15 -2.35 -3.39
C ILE A 215 -3.14 -3.31 -4.04
N ASN A 216 -3.66 -2.93 -5.21
CA ASN A 216 -4.45 -3.81 -6.04
C ASN A 216 -3.56 -4.47 -7.10
N SER A 217 -3.17 -5.71 -6.84
CA SER A 217 -2.28 -6.46 -7.71
C SER A 217 -2.85 -6.78 -9.10
N ASN A 218 -4.17 -6.63 -9.31
CA ASN A 218 -4.79 -6.86 -10.63
C ASN A 218 -4.52 -5.70 -11.60
N ASN A 219 -4.27 -4.49 -11.10
CA ASN A 219 -4.06 -3.31 -11.93
C ASN A 219 -2.89 -2.41 -11.49
N GLY A 220 -2.15 -2.83 -10.46
CA GLY A 220 -1.00 -2.13 -9.90
C GLY A 220 -1.34 -0.81 -9.19
N LYS A 221 -2.61 -0.45 -9.02
CA LYS A 221 -3.02 0.79 -8.33
C LYS A 221 -2.85 0.64 -6.83
N GLY A 222 -2.69 1.76 -6.14
CA GLY A 222 -2.61 1.78 -4.69
C GLY A 222 -3.57 2.78 -4.06
N ALA A 223 -3.80 2.67 -2.77
CA ALA A 223 -4.49 3.68 -1.98
C ALA A 223 -3.89 3.78 -0.58
N ILE A 224 -3.87 4.99 -0.04
CA ILE A 224 -3.34 5.27 1.31
C ILE A 224 -4.51 5.57 2.25
N PHE A 225 -4.52 4.89 3.38
CA PHE A 225 -5.51 5.05 4.45
C PHE A 225 -4.84 5.34 5.78
N LEU A 226 -5.56 5.99 6.69
CA LEU A 226 -5.13 6.14 8.08
C LEU A 226 -5.49 4.88 8.88
N SER A 227 -4.57 4.41 9.73
CA SER A 227 -4.79 3.26 10.60
C SER A 227 -5.90 3.49 11.64
N THR A 228 -6.15 4.75 12.01
CA THR A 228 -7.17 5.15 13.01
C THR A 228 -8.60 5.05 12.47
N GLU A 229 -8.76 4.87 11.16
CA GLU A 229 -10.06 4.67 10.54
C GLU A 229 -10.54 3.23 10.71
N VAL A 230 -11.84 3.00 10.48
CA VAL A 230 -12.44 1.67 10.57
C VAL A 230 -11.72 0.66 9.68
N LEU A 231 -11.35 1.06 8.46
CA LEU A 231 -10.56 0.20 7.57
C LEU A 231 -9.15 -0.04 8.12
N GLY A 232 -8.50 1.01 8.60
CA GLY A 232 -7.15 0.94 9.17
C GLY A 232 -7.04 -0.03 10.34
N THR A 233 -7.93 0.11 11.32
CA THR A 233 -7.98 -0.73 12.51
C THR A 233 -8.29 -2.20 12.19
N ASN A 234 -9.15 -2.44 11.19
CA ASN A 234 -9.41 -3.79 10.70
C ASN A 234 -8.16 -4.40 10.05
N GLN A 235 -7.45 -3.62 9.23
CA GLN A 235 -6.23 -4.09 8.57
C GLN A 235 -5.09 -4.40 9.54
N ALA A 236 -4.90 -3.57 10.58
CA ALA A 236 -3.95 -3.84 11.65
C ALA A 236 -4.26 -5.16 12.38
N LYS A 237 -5.54 -5.38 12.74
CA LYS A 237 -5.99 -6.64 13.38
C LYS A 237 -5.78 -7.84 12.46
N THR A 238 -6.08 -7.70 11.16
CA THR A 238 -5.84 -8.77 10.18
C THR A 238 -4.35 -9.11 10.13
N PHE A 239 -3.47 -8.10 10.09
CA PHE A 239 -2.02 -8.33 10.15
C PHE A 239 -1.62 -9.10 11.41
N GLU A 240 -2.06 -8.67 12.60
CA GLU A 240 -1.71 -9.34 13.86
C GLU A 240 -2.15 -10.81 13.88
N GLN A 241 -3.39 -11.10 13.44
CA GLN A 241 -3.93 -12.46 13.39
C GLN A 241 -3.17 -13.33 12.39
N THR A 242 -2.96 -12.82 11.17
CA THR A 242 -2.18 -13.53 10.16
C THR A 242 -0.76 -13.77 10.65
N TRP A 243 -0.09 -12.76 11.21
CA TRP A 243 1.27 -12.90 11.74
C TRP A 243 1.37 -13.93 12.86
N LYS A 244 0.39 -13.98 13.76
CA LYS A 244 0.35 -14.94 14.87
C LYS A 244 0.27 -16.38 14.36
N ASN A 245 -0.57 -16.62 13.35
CA ASN A 245 -0.83 -17.95 12.81
C ASN A 245 0.15 -18.36 11.70
N ALA A 246 0.90 -17.41 11.13
CA ALA A 246 1.85 -17.67 10.06
C ALA A 246 3.08 -18.45 10.54
N MET A 247 3.57 -19.32 9.66
CA MET A 247 4.72 -20.21 9.86
C MET A 247 6.04 -19.44 9.71
N LYS A 248 7.03 -19.79 10.53
CA LYS A 248 8.38 -19.21 10.44
C LYS A 248 9.11 -19.83 9.25
N VAL A 249 9.85 -19.02 8.51
CA VAL A 249 10.58 -19.46 7.30
C VAL A 249 12.09 -19.49 7.47
N ASN A 250 12.62 -19.18 8.67
CA ASN A 250 14.06 -19.07 8.92
C ASN A 250 14.82 -20.34 8.49
N ASN A 251 14.26 -21.51 8.71
CA ASN A 251 14.90 -22.79 8.39
C ASN A 251 14.79 -23.17 6.90
N LEU A 252 14.02 -22.39 6.13
CA LEU A 252 13.86 -22.58 4.68
C LEU A 252 14.79 -21.65 3.87
N LEU A 253 15.54 -20.76 4.53
CA LEU A 253 16.39 -19.76 3.87
C LEU A 253 17.55 -20.39 3.10
N ASP A 254 18.14 -21.44 3.66
CA ASP A 254 19.30 -22.13 3.08
C ASP A 254 18.91 -23.22 2.07
N MET A 255 17.61 -23.51 1.94
CA MET A 255 17.10 -24.53 1.03
C MET A 255 17.06 -24.05 -0.42
N THR A 256 17.10 -25.00 -1.35
CA THR A 256 16.72 -24.70 -2.73
C THR A 256 15.22 -24.35 -2.78
N LYS A 257 14.81 -23.62 -3.82
CA LYS A 257 13.38 -23.29 -4.02
C LYS A 257 12.51 -24.55 -4.08
N ILE A 258 13.02 -25.62 -4.69
CA ILE A 258 12.30 -26.88 -4.86
C ILE A 258 12.11 -27.53 -3.49
N ASP A 259 13.17 -27.67 -2.70
CA ASP A 259 13.13 -28.30 -1.38
C ASP A 259 12.24 -27.52 -0.39
N ALA A 260 12.32 -26.19 -0.42
CA ALA A 260 11.46 -25.35 0.41
C ALA A 260 9.98 -25.51 0.05
N GLN A 261 9.65 -25.53 -1.25
CA GLN A 261 8.27 -25.72 -1.70
C GLN A 261 7.75 -27.12 -1.39
N GLU A 262 8.57 -28.15 -1.53
CA GLU A 262 8.21 -29.52 -1.16
C GLU A 262 7.95 -29.64 0.35
N THR A 263 8.85 -29.10 1.18
CA THR A 263 8.70 -29.06 2.65
C THR A 263 7.38 -28.40 3.06
N LEU A 264 7.05 -27.25 2.46
CA LEU A 264 5.81 -26.54 2.74
C LEU A 264 4.56 -27.30 2.28
N LYS A 265 4.61 -27.96 1.11
CA LYS A 265 3.51 -28.81 0.63
C LYS A 265 3.23 -29.96 1.59
N ILE A 266 4.27 -30.59 2.11
CA ILE A 266 4.12 -31.70 3.07
C ILE A 266 3.49 -31.19 4.37
N ILE A 267 3.98 -30.06 4.90
CA ILE A 267 3.39 -29.42 6.10
C ILE A 267 1.92 -29.11 5.88
N GLN A 268 1.57 -28.51 4.74
CA GLN A 268 0.20 -28.15 4.41
C GLN A 268 -0.69 -29.39 4.32
N ALA A 269 -0.27 -30.41 3.56
CA ALA A 269 -1.04 -31.65 3.40
C ALA A 269 -1.31 -32.32 4.75
N ILE A 270 -0.28 -32.46 5.59
CA ILE A 270 -0.40 -33.12 6.90
C ILE A 270 -1.27 -32.29 7.85
N ASN A 271 -1.11 -30.96 7.89
CA ASN A 271 -1.89 -30.12 8.79
C ASN A 271 -3.37 -30.04 8.42
N GLU A 272 -3.70 -29.99 7.12
CA GLU A 272 -5.09 -29.86 6.67
C GLU A 272 -5.84 -31.19 6.77
N ASN A 273 -5.23 -32.28 6.30
CA ASN A 273 -5.93 -33.54 6.06
C ASN A 273 -5.30 -34.76 6.74
N GLY A 274 -4.11 -34.63 7.33
CA GLY A 274 -3.36 -35.75 7.90
C GLY A 274 -4.11 -36.44 9.05
N LEU A 275 -4.67 -35.69 9.99
CA LEU A 275 -5.44 -36.28 11.10
C LEU A 275 -6.68 -37.05 10.58
N GLY A 276 -7.40 -36.46 9.62
CA GLY A 276 -8.56 -37.10 9.01
C GLY A 276 -8.19 -38.39 8.30
N PHE A 277 -7.08 -38.40 7.57
CA PHE A 277 -6.54 -39.59 6.90
C PHE A 277 -6.18 -40.70 7.91
N VAL A 278 -5.48 -40.34 8.99
CA VAL A 278 -5.08 -41.26 10.07
C VAL A 278 -6.32 -41.89 10.70
N LEU A 279 -7.29 -41.09 11.13
CA LEU A 279 -8.52 -41.58 11.77
C LEU A 279 -9.36 -42.46 10.83
N ASN A 280 -9.47 -42.07 9.56
CA ASN A 280 -10.19 -42.84 8.55
C ASN A 280 -9.53 -44.21 8.30
N SER A 281 -8.21 -44.24 8.24
CA SER A 281 -7.42 -45.47 8.09
C SER A 281 -7.59 -46.42 9.28
N VAL A 282 -7.61 -45.89 10.51
CA VAL A 282 -7.87 -46.67 11.73
C VAL A 282 -9.29 -47.25 11.76
N LEU A 283 -10.30 -46.48 11.32
CA LEU A 283 -11.69 -46.94 11.32
C LEU A 283 -11.97 -48.05 10.30
N HIS A 284 -11.34 -47.99 9.13
CA HIS A 284 -11.66 -48.88 8.00
C HIS A 284 -10.71 -50.07 7.87
N SER A 285 -9.58 -50.07 8.57
CA SER A 285 -8.63 -51.17 8.49
C SER A 285 -8.68 -52.06 9.72
N ARG A 286 -8.96 -53.35 9.51
CA ARG A 286 -8.79 -54.36 10.55
C ARG A 286 -7.32 -54.73 10.78
N ASN A 287 -6.41 -54.36 9.86
CA ASN A 287 -4.99 -54.78 9.82
C ASN A 287 -4.08 -53.97 8.86
N LYS A 288 -4.48 -52.79 8.33
CA LYS A 288 -3.57 -52.00 7.47
C LYS A 288 -2.80 -51.01 8.32
N GLU A 289 -1.48 -51.02 8.20
CA GLU A 289 -0.63 -49.95 8.72
C GLU A 289 -1.02 -48.62 8.05
N ILE A 290 -0.83 -47.51 8.79
CA ILE A 290 -1.21 -46.19 8.31
C ILE A 290 -0.13 -45.71 7.35
N ASP A 291 -0.46 -45.65 6.06
CA ASP A 291 0.48 -45.31 5.01
C ASP A 291 0.50 -43.79 4.73
N MET A 292 1.33 -43.07 5.47
CA MET A 292 1.54 -41.64 5.26
C MET A 292 2.25 -41.31 3.94
N LEU A 293 2.96 -42.26 3.32
CA LEU A 293 3.58 -42.07 2.02
C LEU A 293 2.51 -42.04 0.92
N GLU A 294 1.60 -43.02 0.92
CA GLU A 294 0.48 -43.06 -0.04
C GLU A 294 -0.40 -41.79 0.10
N PHE A 295 -0.57 -41.29 1.33
CA PHE A 295 -1.25 -40.02 1.59
C PHE A 295 -0.53 -38.84 0.91
N LEU A 296 0.79 -38.72 1.06
CA LEU A 296 1.56 -37.64 0.46
C LEU A 296 1.61 -37.74 -1.07
N GLU A 297 1.78 -38.95 -1.63
CA GLU A 297 1.73 -39.21 -3.07
C GLU A 297 0.40 -38.73 -3.68
N LYS A 298 -0.74 -39.04 -3.02
CA LYS A 298 -2.07 -38.55 -3.42
C LYS A 298 -2.23 -37.04 -3.33
N ASN A 299 -1.44 -36.37 -2.50
CA ASN A 299 -1.37 -34.91 -2.40
C ASN A 299 -0.26 -34.30 -3.28
N GLY A 300 0.33 -35.09 -4.18
CA GLY A 300 1.30 -34.61 -5.17
C GLY A 300 2.72 -34.41 -4.63
N VAL A 301 3.10 -35.13 -3.57
CA VAL A 301 4.46 -35.18 -3.03
C VAL A 301 5.01 -36.60 -3.17
N ASP A 302 6.03 -36.76 -3.99
CA ASP A 302 6.73 -38.03 -4.20
C ASP A 302 8.05 -38.04 -3.41
N LEU A 303 8.20 -39.00 -2.51
CA LEU A 303 9.37 -39.17 -1.66
C LEU A 303 10.17 -40.44 -1.99
N GLU A 304 9.78 -41.22 -3.00
CA GLU A 304 10.41 -42.52 -3.29
C GLU A 304 11.89 -42.41 -3.65
N ALA A 305 12.24 -41.38 -4.42
CA ALA A 305 13.58 -41.15 -4.95
C ALA A 305 14.57 -40.60 -3.92
N LYS A 306 14.11 -40.11 -2.76
CA LYS A 306 14.99 -39.55 -1.74
C LYS A 306 15.79 -40.64 -1.02
N THR A 307 16.91 -40.26 -0.41
CA THR A 307 17.65 -41.11 0.53
C THR A 307 17.06 -41.03 1.94
N ILE A 308 17.48 -41.93 2.83
CA ILE A 308 17.03 -41.92 4.23
C ILE A 308 17.49 -40.64 4.93
N ASP A 309 18.73 -40.20 4.69
CA ASP A 309 19.29 -38.96 5.23
C ASP A 309 18.49 -37.73 4.76
N GLU A 310 18.12 -37.69 3.47
CA GLU A 310 17.30 -36.60 2.91
C GLU A 310 15.90 -36.53 3.56
N ILE A 311 15.28 -37.67 3.87
CA ILE A 311 13.96 -37.69 4.51
C ILE A 311 14.06 -37.33 5.99
N ILE A 312 15.12 -37.76 6.69
CA ILE A 312 15.35 -37.33 8.07
C ILE A 312 15.56 -35.82 8.12
N ALA A 313 16.35 -35.25 7.20
CA ALA A 313 16.56 -33.80 7.10
C ALA A 313 15.26 -33.04 6.76
N LEU A 314 14.42 -33.60 5.88
CA LEU A 314 13.11 -33.05 5.57
C LEU A 314 12.22 -33.04 6.81
N VAL A 315 12.13 -34.16 7.53
CA VAL A 315 11.30 -34.27 8.73
C VAL A 315 11.82 -33.40 9.86
N ASP A 316 13.14 -33.29 10.03
CA ASP A 316 13.73 -32.34 10.96
C ASP A 316 13.28 -30.91 10.65
N SER A 317 13.36 -30.51 9.38
CA SER A 317 12.93 -29.19 8.92
C SER A 317 11.45 -28.92 9.19
N THR A 318 10.57 -29.90 8.93
CA THR A 318 9.12 -29.74 9.18
C THR A 318 8.80 -29.67 10.67
N LEU A 319 9.48 -30.46 11.52
CA LEU A 319 9.31 -30.42 12.98
C LEU A 319 9.77 -29.09 13.58
N GLN A 320 10.90 -28.55 13.10
CA GLN A 320 11.37 -27.25 13.56
C GLN A 320 10.36 -26.15 13.23
N ILE A 321 9.70 -26.21 12.07
CA ILE A 321 8.69 -25.24 11.63
C ILE A 321 7.38 -25.40 12.41
N THR A 322 6.89 -26.63 12.58
CA THR A 322 5.52 -26.90 13.07
C THR A 322 5.41 -26.99 14.59
N CYS A 323 6.42 -27.55 15.27
CA CYS A 323 6.37 -27.80 16.72
C CYS A 323 7.66 -27.40 17.46
N SER A 324 8.56 -26.65 16.81
CA SER A 324 9.90 -26.32 17.34
C SER A 324 10.65 -27.57 17.81
N GLY A 325 10.44 -28.68 17.11
CA GLY A 325 11.03 -29.98 17.34
C GLY A 325 12.32 -30.22 16.56
N GLN A 326 12.82 -31.45 16.62
CA GLN A 326 13.98 -31.91 15.86
C GLN A 326 13.89 -33.41 15.57
N ALA A 327 14.48 -33.85 14.47
CA ALA A 327 14.68 -35.26 14.14
C ALA A 327 16.18 -35.55 13.90
N ARG A 328 16.69 -36.63 14.50
CA ARG A 328 18.09 -37.06 14.32
C ARG A 328 18.22 -38.57 14.32
N TYR A 329 19.15 -39.09 13.52
CA TYR A 329 19.58 -40.49 13.62
C TYR A 329 20.71 -40.62 14.65
N GLU A 330 20.60 -41.60 15.54
CA GLU A 330 21.63 -41.93 16.54
C GLU A 330 22.23 -43.31 16.23
N PRO A 331 23.46 -43.39 15.66
CA PRO A 331 24.06 -44.63 15.18
C PRO A 331 24.34 -45.67 16.26
N GLN A 332 24.59 -45.24 17.50
CA GLN A 332 24.93 -46.13 18.61
C GLN A 332 23.74 -47.01 19.05
N GLY A 333 22.52 -46.47 18.96
CA GLY A 333 21.28 -47.17 19.32
C GLY A 333 20.51 -47.72 18.13
N ASN A 334 20.95 -47.40 16.90
CA ASN A 334 20.25 -47.64 15.65
C ASN A 334 18.77 -47.19 15.72
N HIS A 335 18.58 -45.95 16.17
CA HIS A 335 17.25 -45.38 16.35
C HIS A 335 17.21 -43.94 15.83
N ILE A 336 16.07 -43.57 15.26
CA ILE A 336 15.75 -42.19 14.92
C ILE A 336 15.00 -41.60 16.11
N ILE A 337 15.47 -40.44 16.57
CA ILE A 337 14.85 -39.70 17.66
C ILE A 337 14.14 -38.49 17.08
N ILE A 338 12.86 -38.37 17.41
CA ILE A 338 12.03 -37.21 17.12
C ILE A 338 11.64 -36.57 18.46
N GLU A 339 11.92 -35.28 18.60
CA GLU A 339 11.57 -34.50 19.78
C GLU A 339 10.68 -33.32 19.34
N SER A 340 9.66 -32.99 20.14
CA SER A 340 8.78 -31.85 19.92
C SER A 340 8.59 -31.11 21.24
N LYS A 341 8.56 -29.77 21.21
CA LYS A 341 8.30 -28.95 22.41
C LYS A 341 6.82 -28.91 22.79
N LEU A 342 5.96 -29.54 21.99
CA LEU A 342 4.51 -29.62 22.21
C LEU A 342 4.15 -31.02 22.72
N ASN A 343 3.26 -31.10 23.71
CA ASN A 343 2.75 -32.35 24.32
C ASN A 343 1.36 -32.74 23.79
N SER A 344 1.14 -32.62 22.49
CA SER A 344 -0.18 -32.81 21.87
C SER A 344 -0.18 -33.74 20.66
N GLY A 345 0.89 -34.52 20.45
CA GLY A 345 0.96 -35.49 19.35
C GLY A 345 1.32 -34.88 17.99
N HIS A 346 1.77 -33.62 17.93
CA HIS A 346 2.13 -32.97 16.66
C HIS A 346 3.34 -33.62 15.96
N SER A 347 4.17 -34.35 16.70
CA SER A 347 5.28 -35.13 16.12
C SER A 347 4.86 -36.47 15.53
N LEU A 348 3.66 -36.98 15.85
CA LEU A 348 3.23 -38.32 15.44
C LEU A 348 3.10 -38.49 13.92
N PRO A 349 2.48 -37.57 13.15
CA PRO A 349 2.39 -37.73 11.69
C PRO A 349 3.76 -37.83 11.02
N TRP A 350 4.74 -37.09 11.55
CA TRP A 350 6.12 -37.09 11.08
C TRP A 350 6.84 -38.40 11.41
N ALA A 351 6.60 -38.94 12.61
CA ALA A 351 7.13 -40.25 12.99
C ALA A 351 6.54 -41.38 12.14
N MET A 352 5.24 -41.33 11.86
CA MET A 352 4.54 -42.31 11.00
C MET A 352 5.02 -42.23 9.55
N LEU A 353 5.34 -41.02 9.06
CA LEU A 353 5.96 -40.84 7.74
C LEU A 353 7.34 -41.53 7.66
N LEU A 354 8.21 -41.29 8.65
CA LEU A 354 9.52 -41.93 8.71
C LEU A 354 9.41 -43.46 8.83
N GLU A 355 8.48 -43.93 9.65
CA GLU A 355 8.24 -45.36 9.83
C GLU A 355 7.77 -46.03 8.53
N GLY A 356 6.75 -45.47 7.88
CA GLY A 356 6.26 -45.98 6.60
C GLY A 356 7.33 -45.98 5.51
N TYR A 357 8.20 -44.97 5.49
CA TYR A 357 9.32 -44.92 4.56
C TYR A 357 10.36 -46.00 4.81
N LEU A 358 10.74 -46.23 6.07
CA LEU A 358 11.66 -47.30 6.44
C LEU A 358 11.09 -48.69 6.09
N HIS A 359 9.79 -48.91 6.34
CA HIS A 359 9.10 -50.13 5.95
C HIS A 359 9.14 -50.36 4.43
N LYS A 360 8.90 -49.32 3.61
CA LYS A 360 8.97 -49.40 2.14
C LYS A 360 10.38 -49.72 1.63
N LYS A 361 11.43 -49.31 2.36
CA LYS A 361 12.83 -49.68 2.11
C LYS A 361 13.24 -51.05 2.67
N GLY A 362 12.33 -51.77 3.34
CA GLY A 362 12.54 -53.13 3.83
C GLY A 362 13.07 -53.26 5.26
N PHE A 363 13.17 -52.15 6.01
CA PHE A 363 13.56 -52.16 7.41
C PHE A 363 12.36 -52.51 8.31
N LYS A 364 12.59 -53.19 9.43
CA LYS A 364 11.57 -53.35 10.48
C LYS A 364 11.80 -52.33 11.57
N THR A 365 10.75 -51.63 11.95
CA THR A 365 10.83 -50.61 12.99
C THR A 365 10.03 -51.00 14.24
N LYS A 366 10.35 -50.32 15.33
CA LYS A 366 9.50 -50.28 16.52
C LYS A 366 9.45 -48.85 17.05
N MET A 367 8.27 -48.25 17.00
CA MET A 367 8.03 -46.92 17.56
C MET A 367 7.74 -46.99 19.07
N LEU A 368 8.37 -46.10 19.84
CA LEU A 368 8.12 -45.88 21.27
C LEU A 368 7.85 -44.40 21.49
N TYR A 369 6.66 -44.07 22.00
CA TYR A 369 6.24 -42.71 22.33
C TYR A 369 6.39 -42.46 23.84
N SER A 370 6.91 -41.28 24.19
CA SER A 370 7.07 -40.84 25.58
C SER A 370 6.74 -39.36 25.73
N ASN A 371 6.03 -39.02 26.81
CA ASN A 371 5.69 -37.64 27.16
C ASN A 371 6.51 -37.18 28.37
N HIS A 372 7.06 -35.97 28.27
CA HIS A 372 7.83 -35.33 29.34
C HIS A 372 7.27 -33.93 29.65
N HIS A 373 7.62 -33.35 30.80
CA HIS A 373 7.19 -31.99 31.16
C HIS A 373 7.58 -30.91 30.13
N ASN A 374 8.64 -31.15 29.37
CA ASN A 374 9.20 -30.18 28.41
C ASN A 374 8.90 -30.50 26.93
N GLY A 375 8.08 -31.52 26.64
CA GLY A 375 7.85 -31.96 25.27
C GLY A 375 7.63 -33.47 25.12
N GLU A 376 7.32 -33.88 23.91
CA GLU A 376 7.13 -35.28 23.54
C GLU A 376 8.35 -35.81 22.78
N LYS A 377 8.62 -37.10 22.95
CA LYS A 377 9.77 -37.77 22.36
C LYS A 377 9.39 -39.13 21.81
N ILE A 378 9.76 -39.38 20.56
CA ILE A 378 9.50 -40.61 19.82
C ILE A 378 10.84 -41.24 19.45
N HIS A 379 10.97 -42.53 19.77
CA HIS A 379 12.07 -43.36 19.32
C HIS A 379 11.56 -44.33 18.26
N ILE A 380 12.13 -44.28 17.07
CA ILE A 380 11.93 -45.27 16.01
C ILE A 380 13.17 -46.15 15.98
N LYS A 381 13.09 -47.33 16.60
CA LYS A 381 14.20 -48.29 16.58
C LYS A 381 14.17 -49.08 15.28
N VAL A 382 15.32 -49.19 14.61
CA VAL A 382 15.49 -49.93 13.35
C VAL A 382 16.23 -51.24 13.61
N ASP A 383 15.91 -52.30 12.88
CA ASP A 383 16.48 -53.64 13.08
C ASP A 383 17.89 -53.83 12.47
N SER A 384 18.23 -53.11 11.40
CA SER A 384 19.56 -53.05 10.79
C SER A 384 20.07 -51.62 10.65
N LYS A 385 21.40 -51.43 10.60
CA LYS A 385 22.00 -50.10 10.44
C LYS A 385 21.51 -49.46 9.15
N LEU A 386 21.25 -48.15 9.22
CA LEU A 386 21.01 -47.34 8.04
C LEU A 386 22.38 -47.11 7.40
N ASP A 387 22.76 -47.97 6.46
CA ASP A 387 23.96 -47.77 5.65
C ASP A 387 23.64 -46.72 4.59
N ASN A 388 24.53 -45.74 4.43
CA ASN A 388 24.40 -44.70 3.41
C ASN A 388 24.65 -45.32 2.03
N ASP A 389 23.58 -45.54 1.26
CA ASP A 389 23.65 -45.79 -0.19
C ASP A 389 24.08 -44.52 -0.95
#